data_AF-A0A919XV70-F1
#
_entry.id   AF-A0A919XV70-F1
#
_cell.length_a   1.000
_cell.length_b   1.000
_cell.length_c   1.000
_cell.angle_alpha   90.00
_cell.angle_beta   90.00
_cell.angle_gamma   90.00
#
_symmetry.space_group_name_H-M   'P 1'
#
loop_
_entity.id
_entity.type
_entity.pdbx_description
1 polymer ?
#
loop_
_entity_poly.entity_id
_entity_poly.type
_entity_poly.pdbx_seq_one_letter_code
_entity_poly.pdbx_strand_id
1 'polypeptide(L)'
;MAKAEKFHTEAIEETYDLLRDMINANHVRFRDSEFLILMKHGGWKSKGKTLFGKFKVLGDDLRSTWDKDAILYLNADIWNKMSHPQHLYVLDHALFGLDVKSDKNGNVLEDADGRPLLKTVPPDIEAFVEVIKRHGTTTEDVKRLAAAIKEVNPDQVTIEEAAAASEKQEHEEPREGVRGKINQDGTIDVEDKNQMTLDEALEDADSDPMHGVDDIDPDELPL
;
A
#
# COMPACT_ATOMS: atom_id res chain seq x y z
N MET A 1 -21.53 -1.93 -26.58
CA MET A 1 -21.45 -0.47 -26.39
C MET A 1 -20.36 0.06 -27.30
N ALA A 2 -20.62 1.13 -28.07
CA ALA A 2 -19.60 1.74 -28.92
C ALA A 2 -18.45 2.30 -28.06
N LYS A 3 -17.21 2.16 -28.53
CA LYS A 3 -16.03 2.69 -27.84
C LYS A 3 -16.07 4.22 -27.96
N ALA A 4 -16.06 4.91 -26.83
CA ALA A 4 -15.99 6.36 -26.83
C ALA A 4 -14.74 6.84 -27.58
N GLU A 5 -14.91 7.85 -28.43
CA GLU A 5 -13.82 8.45 -29.20
C GLU A 5 -12.84 9.15 -28.25
N LYS A 6 -11.54 9.03 -28.56
CA LYS A 6 -10.47 9.60 -27.73
C LYS A 6 -9.85 10.79 -28.43
N PHE A 7 -10.02 11.96 -27.84
CA PHE A 7 -9.47 13.22 -28.34
C PHE A 7 -9.09 14.13 -27.17
N HIS A 8 -8.41 15.24 -27.49
CA HIS A 8 -8.06 16.27 -26.54
C HIS A 8 -8.70 17.59 -26.95
N THR A 9 -9.14 18.37 -25.98
CA THR A 9 -9.51 19.78 -26.15
C THR A 9 -8.71 20.61 -25.18
N GLU A 10 -8.47 21.88 -25.49
CA GLU A 10 -7.93 22.79 -24.50
C GLU A 10 -8.96 23.05 -23.39
N ALA A 11 -8.49 23.34 -22.18
CA ALA A 11 -9.36 23.74 -21.09
C ALA A 11 -9.87 25.18 -21.27
N ILE A 12 -10.96 25.51 -20.60
CA ILE A 12 -11.51 26.87 -20.53
C ILE A 12 -10.68 27.73 -19.55
N GLU A 13 -10.75 29.05 -19.69
CA GLU A 13 -9.97 30.01 -18.89
C GLU A 13 -10.17 29.83 -17.39
N GLU A 14 -11.39 29.50 -16.96
CA GLU A 14 -11.69 29.26 -15.55
C GLU A 14 -10.84 28.12 -14.96
N THR A 15 -10.44 27.15 -15.78
CA THR A 15 -9.56 26.06 -15.33
C THR A 15 -8.12 26.54 -15.13
N TYR A 16 -7.67 27.47 -15.96
CA TYR A 16 -6.37 28.12 -15.81
C TYR A 16 -6.33 29.02 -14.58
N ASP A 17 -7.40 29.77 -14.31
CA ASP A 17 -7.52 30.58 -13.10
C ASP A 17 -7.45 29.72 -11.83
N LEU A 18 -8.18 28.59 -11.79
CA LEU A 18 -8.11 27.65 -10.67
C LEU A 18 -6.69 27.10 -10.46
N LEU A 19 -5.99 26.77 -11.54
CA LEU A 19 -4.60 26.29 -11.45
C LEU A 19 -3.68 27.40 -10.92
N ARG A 20 -3.83 28.64 -11.41
CA ARG A 20 -3.03 29.80 -11.00
C ARG A 20 -3.24 30.12 -9.52
N ASP A 21 -4.49 30.09 -9.06
CA ASP A 21 -4.83 30.28 -7.65
C ASP A 21 -4.20 29.19 -6.78
N MET A 22 -4.24 27.93 -7.22
CA MET A 22 -3.61 26.81 -6.52
C MET A 22 -2.10 26.97 -6.43
N ILE A 23 -1.45 27.37 -7.52
CA ILE A 23 -0.01 27.63 -7.57
C ILE A 23 0.36 28.75 -6.60
N ASN A 24 -0.37 29.86 -6.63
CA ASN A 24 -0.10 31.01 -5.78
C ASN A 24 -0.31 30.73 -4.29
N ALA A 25 -1.31 29.92 -3.95
CA ALA A 25 -1.60 29.56 -2.57
C ALA A 25 -0.62 28.54 -2.00
N ASN A 26 -0.31 27.48 -2.76
CA ASN A 26 0.29 26.26 -2.21
C ASN A 26 1.58 25.81 -2.88
N HIS A 27 1.86 26.27 -4.11
CA HIS A 27 2.98 25.78 -4.92
C HIS A 27 3.78 26.92 -5.55
N VAL A 28 4.18 27.88 -4.72
CA VAL A 28 4.82 29.15 -5.14
C VAL A 28 6.03 28.96 -6.07
N ARG A 29 6.75 27.84 -5.94
CA ARG A 29 7.90 27.50 -6.80
C ARG A 29 7.57 27.33 -8.30
N PHE A 30 6.29 27.22 -8.65
CA PHE A 30 5.82 27.13 -10.05
C PHE A 30 5.17 28.42 -10.54
N ARG A 31 5.27 29.53 -9.79
CA ARG A 31 4.62 30.80 -10.14
C ARG A 31 5.08 31.33 -11.51
N ASP A 32 6.35 31.14 -11.82
CA ASP A 32 6.95 31.60 -13.07
C ASP A 32 6.91 30.54 -14.18
N SER A 33 6.19 29.44 -13.96
CA SER A 33 6.01 28.37 -14.94
C SER A 33 4.71 28.54 -15.73
N GLU A 34 4.79 28.24 -17.02
CA GLU A 34 3.70 28.32 -17.97
C GLU A 34 3.16 26.94 -18.31
N PHE A 35 1.85 26.76 -18.16
CA PHE A 35 1.19 25.47 -18.34
C PHE A 35 0.20 25.52 -19.50
N LEU A 36 0.11 24.42 -20.26
CA LEU A 36 -1.00 24.14 -21.17
C LEU A 36 -1.92 23.12 -20.52
N ILE A 37 -3.24 23.36 -20.47
CA ILE A 37 -4.18 22.40 -19.89
C ILE A 37 -4.97 21.71 -21.01
N LEU A 38 -4.81 20.39 -21.14
CA LEU A 38 -5.52 19.57 -22.12
C LEU A 38 -6.51 18.62 -21.44
N MET A 39 -7.78 18.77 -21.83
CA MET A 39 -8.90 17.94 -21.43
C MET A 39 -8.94 16.68 -22.30
N LYS A 40 -8.76 15.51 -21.69
CA LYS A 40 -8.74 14.21 -22.36
C LYS A 40 -10.10 13.52 -22.26
N HIS A 41 -10.67 13.19 -23.42
CA HIS A 41 -11.98 12.56 -23.56
C HIS A 41 -11.85 11.05 -23.86
N GLY A 42 -12.91 10.29 -23.59
CA GLY A 42 -12.99 8.88 -23.97
C GLY A 42 -12.41 7.90 -22.94
N GLY A 43 -12.45 8.27 -21.66
CA GLY A 43 -12.05 7.46 -20.53
C GLY A 43 -10.52 7.33 -20.40
N TRP A 44 -9.95 7.94 -19.36
CA TRP A 44 -8.53 7.84 -19.06
C TRP A 44 -8.27 6.90 -17.88
N LYS A 45 -7.69 5.74 -18.19
CA LYS A 45 -7.26 4.74 -17.21
C LYS A 45 -5.78 4.40 -17.36
N SER A 46 -5.14 4.05 -16.26
CA SER A 46 -3.78 3.51 -16.18
C SER A 46 -3.74 2.39 -15.14
N LYS A 47 -3.18 1.23 -15.51
CA LYS A 47 -3.11 0.04 -14.64
C LYS A 47 -4.47 -0.32 -13.98
N GLY A 48 -5.56 -0.24 -14.76
CA GLY A 48 -6.93 -0.51 -14.28
C GLY A 48 -7.58 0.61 -13.46
N LYS A 49 -6.81 1.59 -12.96
CA LYS A 49 -7.32 2.73 -12.19
C LYS A 49 -7.61 3.92 -13.11
N THR A 50 -8.63 4.68 -12.74
CA THR A 50 -8.97 5.93 -13.41
C THR A 50 -7.99 7.01 -13.01
N LEU A 51 -7.46 7.75 -13.99
CA LEU A 51 -6.61 8.92 -13.75
C LEU A 51 -7.45 10.19 -13.84
N PHE A 52 -7.27 11.11 -12.90
CA PHE A 52 -7.96 12.41 -12.88
C PHE A 52 -7.14 13.52 -13.53
N GLY A 53 -5.83 13.53 -13.27
CA GLY A 53 -4.91 14.48 -13.88
C GLY A 53 -3.47 13.95 -13.88
N LYS A 54 -2.64 14.45 -14.80
CA LYS A 54 -1.20 14.17 -14.83
C LYS A 54 -0.47 15.26 -15.59
N PHE A 55 0.66 15.72 -15.05
CA PHE A 55 1.58 16.56 -15.80
C PHE A 55 2.49 15.76 -16.74
N LYS A 56 2.86 16.42 -17.84
CA LYS A 56 3.94 16.02 -18.73
C LYS A 56 4.82 17.24 -18.95
N VAL A 57 6.05 17.20 -18.43
CA VAL A 57 7.05 18.24 -18.71
C VAL A 57 7.41 18.21 -20.20
N LEU A 58 7.50 19.39 -20.81
CA LEU A 58 7.91 19.55 -22.20
C LEU A 58 9.44 19.54 -22.30
N GLY A 59 9.95 18.92 -23.36
CA GLY A 59 11.37 19.05 -23.70
C GLY A 59 11.65 20.35 -24.42
N ASP A 60 12.92 20.74 -24.49
CA ASP A 60 13.41 22.03 -25.00
C ASP A 60 12.81 22.41 -26.37
N ASP A 61 12.71 21.45 -27.29
CA ASP A 61 12.12 21.65 -28.63
C ASP A 61 10.65 22.13 -28.55
N LEU A 62 9.84 21.49 -27.71
CA LEU A 62 8.42 21.81 -27.57
C LEU A 62 8.19 23.03 -26.68
N ARG A 63 9.04 23.20 -25.65
CA ARG A 63 9.00 24.36 -24.76
C ARG A 63 9.24 25.65 -25.54
N SER A 64 10.27 25.68 -26.38
CA SER A 64 10.56 26.82 -27.25
C SER A 64 9.51 27.05 -28.33
N THR A 65 8.91 25.98 -28.86
CA THR A 65 7.88 26.09 -29.92
C THR A 65 6.55 26.60 -29.39
N TRP A 66 6.13 26.16 -28.19
CA TRP A 66 4.80 26.47 -27.64
C TRP A 66 4.82 27.51 -26.54
N ASP A 67 6.00 27.92 -26.08
CA ASP A 67 6.19 28.83 -24.97
C ASP A 67 5.52 28.33 -23.68
N LYS A 68 5.60 27.01 -23.43
CA LYS A 68 5.03 26.32 -22.27
C LYS A 68 6.04 25.37 -21.65
N ASP A 69 6.01 25.22 -20.33
CA ASP A 69 6.92 24.36 -19.58
C ASP A 69 6.40 22.94 -19.42
N ALA A 70 5.09 22.80 -19.24
CA ALA A 70 4.45 21.50 -19.07
C ALA A 70 3.00 21.51 -19.56
N ILE A 71 2.51 20.31 -19.87
CA ILE A 71 1.10 20.07 -20.15
C ILE A 71 0.46 19.39 -18.94
N LEU A 72 -0.61 19.99 -18.42
CA LEU A 72 -1.53 19.33 -17.49
C LEU A 72 -2.62 18.62 -18.29
N TYR A 73 -2.60 17.29 -18.28
CA TYR A 73 -3.72 16.52 -18.81
C TYR A 73 -4.76 16.33 -17.70
N LEU A 74 -6.03 16.61 -17.99
CA LEU A 74 -7.17 16.37 -17.11
C LEU A 74 -8.16 15.41 -17.76
N ASN A 75 -8.82 14.57 -16.97
CA ASN A 75 -9.86 13.66 -17.46
C ASN A 75 -11.19 14.39 -17.59
N ALA A 76 -11.57 14.75 -18.81
CA ALA A 76 -12.74 15.58 -19.09
C ALA A 76 -14.05 14.95 -18.61
N ASP A 77 -14.20 13.64 -18.80
CA ASP A 77 -15.41 12.88 -18.47
C ASP A 77 -15.75 12.93 -16.98
N ILE A 78 -14.72 13.09 -16.15
CA ILE A 78 -14.83 13.11 -14.69
C ILE A 78 -14.78 14.54 -14.17
N TRP A 79 -13.92 15.38 -14.74
CA TRP A 79 -13.81 16.78 -14.40
C TRP A 79 -15.17 17.49 -14.46
N ASN A 80 -15.94 17.25 -15.53
CA ASN A 80 -17.24 17.87 -15.71
C ASN A 80 -18.32 17.38 -14.71
N LYS A 81 -18.04 16.32 -13.95
CA LYS A 81 -18.92 15.76 -12.92
C LYS A 81 -18.44 16.08 -11.51
N MET A 82 -17.23 16.65 -11.39
CA MET A 82 -16.63 17.01 -10.11
C MET A 82 -17.21 18.32 -9.60
N SER A 83 -17.35 18.39 -8.28
CA SER A 83 -17.60 19.64 -7.58
C SER A 83 -16.34 20.51 -7.54
N HIS A 84 -16.50 21.80 -7.29
CA HIS A 84 -15.37 22.74 -7.19
C HIS A 84 -14.29 22.29 -6.17
N PRO A 85 -14.62 21.81 -4.94
CA PRO A 85 -13.60 21.27 -4.03
C PRO A 85 -12.83 20.07 -4.61
N GLN A 86 -13.47 19.25 -5.45
CA GLN A 86 -12.80 18.13 -6.11
C GLN A 86 -11.88 18.60 -7.24
N HIS A 87 -12.23 19.67 -7.96
CA HIS A 87 -11.32 20.31 -8.91
C HIS A 87 -10.05 20.80 -8.22
N LEU A 88 -10.20 21.53 -7.12
CA LEU A 88 -9.07 22.01 -6.32
C LEU A 88 -8.18 20.86 -5.85
N TYR A 89 -8.78 19.78 -5.32
CA TYR A 89 -8.05 18.57 -4.94
C TYR A 89 -7.25 17.97 -6.11
N VAL A 90 -7.86 17.82 -7.29
CA VAL A 90 -7.19 17.20 -8.45
C VAL A 90 -6.02 18.06 -8.93
N LEU A 91 -6.17 19.39 -8.97
CA LEU A 91 -5.11 20.30 -9.36
C LEU A 91 -3.96 20.29 -8.35
N ASP A 92 -4.27 20.42 -7.07
CA ASP A 92 -3.28 20.38 -5.98
C ASP A 92 -2.49 19.08 -6.01
N HIS A 93 -3.19 17.95 -6.08
CA HIS A 93 -2.57 16.63 -6.19
C HIS A 93 -1.72 16.48 -7.46
N ALA A 94 -2.16 17.00 -8.60
CA ALA A 94 -1.39 16.92 -9.83
C ALA A 94 -0.06 17.70 -9.72
N LEU A 95 -0.05 18.86 -9.07
CA LEU A 95 1.14 19.71 -8.92
C LEU A 95 2.26 19.04 -8.11
N PHE A 96 1.93 18.13 -7.19
CA PHE A 96 2.93 17.29 -6.52
C PHE A 96 3.63 16.28 -7.44
N GLY A 97 3.10 16.04 -8.64
CA GLY A 97 3.78 15.29 -9.68
C GLY A 97 4.89 16.08 -10.40
N LEU A 98 5.10 17.34 -10.02
CA LEU A 98 6.13 18.22 -10.57
C LEU A 98 7.11 18.67 -9.49
N ASP A 99 8.31 18.99 -9.93
CA ASP A 99 9.34 19.65 -9.14
C ASP A 99 10.25 20.47 -10.05
N VAL A 100 11.01 21.40 -9.45
CA VAL A 100 12.02 22.17 -10.16
C VAL A 100 13.32 21.37 -10.25
N LYS A 101 14.01 21.49 -11.39
CA LYS A 101 15.33 20.88 -11.57
C LYS A 101 16.34 21.76 -10.83
N SER A 102 17.19 21.14 -10.03
CA SER A 102 18.22 21.84 -9.25
C SER A 102 19.60 21.30 -9.58
N ASP A 103 20.63 22.15 -9.45
CA ASP A 103 22.03 21.75 -9.54
C ASP A 103 22.49 21.02 -8.26
N LYS A 104 23.78 20.63 -8.21
CA LYS A 104 24.37 19.95 -7.04
C LYS A 104 24.41 20.82 -5.77
N ASN A 105 24.31 22.14 -5.93
CA ASN A 105 24.35 23.12 -4.85
C ASN A 105 22.94 23.50 -4.38
N GLY A 106 21.89 22.96 -5.02
CA GLY A 106 20.49 23.27 -4.71
C GLY A 106 19.96 24.52 -5.42
N ASN A 107 20.71 25.10 -6.37
CA ASN A 107 20.20 26.22 -7.15
C ASN A 107 19.26 25.72 -8.25
N VAL A 108 18.16 26.45 -8.47
CA VAL A 108 17.21 26.15 -9.55
C VAL A 108 17.91 26.33 -10.89
N LEU A 109 17.77 25.34 -11.77
CA LEU A 109 18.22 25.46 -13.15
C LEU A 109 17.15 26.20 -13.95
N GLU A 110 17.56 27.27 -14.60
CA GLU A 110 16.72 28.08 -15.49
C GLU A 110 17.08 27.80 -16.96
N ASP A 111 16.12 28.02 -17.84
CA ASP A 111 16.33 28.00 -19.28
C ASP A 111 16.73 29.39 -19.80
N ALA A 112 16.98 29.52 -21.11
CA ALA A 112 17.39 30.76 -21.76
C ALA A 112 16.39 31.93 -21.60
N ASP A 113 15.14 31.62 -21.29
CA ASP A 113 14.05 32.58 -21.03
C ASP A 113 13.93 33.00 -19.57
N GLY A 114 14.77 32.45 -18.67
CA GLY A 114 14.75 32.72 -17.24
C GLY A 114 13.66 31.97 -16.46
N ARG A 115 12.87 31.10 -17.12
CA ARG A 115 11.89 30.24 -16.42
C ARG A 115 12.57 28.98 -15.88
N PRO A 116 12.10 28.44 -14.74
CA PRO A 116 12.69 27.23 -14.16
C PRO A 116 12.51 26.02 -15.08
N LEU A 117 13.51 25.15 -15.11
CA LEU A 117 13.41 23.82 -15.72
C LEU A 117 12.63 22.90 -14.80
N LEU A 118 11.59 22.25 -15.32
CA LEU A 118 10.76 21.33 -14.55
C LEU A 118 11.22 19.88 -14.71
N LYS A 119 10.86 19.04 -13.75
CA LYS A 119 10.97 17.58 -13.83
C LYS A 119 9.70 16.93 -13.27
N THR A 120 9.36 15.74 -13.76
CA THR A 120 8.28 14.95 -13.19
C THR A 120 8.81 14.13 -12.02
N VAL A 121 8.09 14.12 -10.92
CA VAL A 121 8.43 13.34 -9.72
C VAL A 121 7.26 12.39 -9.40
N PRO A 122 7.52 11.14 -8.99
CA PRO A 122 6.47 10.29 -8.47
C PRO A 122 5.85 10.93 -7.23
N PRO A 123 4.51 10.96 -7.09
CA PRO A 123 3.89 11.44 -5.86
C PRO A 123 4.31 10.54 -4.69
N ASP A 124 4.78 11.14 -3.62
CA ASP A 124 5.14 10.49 -2.37
C ASP A 124 4.02 10.60 -1.32
N ILE A 125 4.18 9.93 -0.19
CA ILE A 125 3.16 9.92 0.87
C ILE A 125 2.98 11.33 1.48
N GLU A 126 4.05 12.12 1.58
CA GLU A 126 3.99 13.48 2.13
C GLU A 126 3.11 14.39 1.28
N ALA A 127 3.24 14.30 -0.06
CA ALA A 127 2.36 14.97 -1.01
C ALA A 127 0.89 14.60 -0.77
N PHE A 128 0.57 13.32 -0.58
CA PHE A 128 -0.79 12.90 -0.27
C PHE A 128 -1.29 13.50 1.04
N VAL A 129 -0.46 13.51 2.09
CA VAL A 129 -0.83 14.05 3.41
C VAL A 129 -1.18 15.54 3.32
N GLU A 130 -0.36 16.34 2.64
CA GLU A 130 -0.60 17.79 2.51
C GLU A 130 -1.89 18.09 1.72
N VAL A 131 -2.13 17.36 0.63
CA VAL A 131 -3.39 17.49 -0.13
C VAL A 131 -4.59 17.12 0.74
N ILE A 132 -4.50 16.01 1.49
CA ILE A 132 -5.59 15.55 2.37
C ILE A 132 -5.84 16.54 3.51
N LYS A 133 -4.81 17.14 4.09
CA LYS A 133 -4.95 18.18 5.13
C LYS A 133 -5.72 19.40 4.62
N ARG A 134 -5.45 19.83 3.37
CA ARG A 134 -6.07 21.03 2.78
C ARG A 134 -7.49 20.81 2.30
N HIS A 135 -7.72 19.70 1.60
CA HIS A 135 -9.01 19.46 0.92
C HIS A 135 -9.91 18.50 1.70
N GLY A 136 -9.38 17.76 2.67
CA GLY A 136 -10.10 16.72 3.40
C GLY A 136 -10.26 15.43 2.59
N THR A 137 -11.22 14.59 3.01
CA THR A 137 -11.52 13.30 2.39
C THR A 137 -12.48 13.47 1.21
N THR A 138 -12.10 14.27 0.21
CA THR A 138 -12.98 14.64 -0.93
C THR A 138 -13.22 13.51 -1.93
N THR A 139 -12.26 12.60 -2.08
CA THR A 139 -12.35 11.46 -2.99
C THR A 139 -12.67 10.17 -2.24
N GLU A 140 -13.32 9.23 -2.92
CA GLU A 140 -13.71 7.95 -2.33
C GLU A 140 -12.48 7.13 -1.87
N ASP A 141 -11.39 7.16 -2.63
CA ASP A 141 -10.15 6.49 -2.26
C ASP A 141 -9.56 7.04 -0.96
N VAL A 142 -9.58 8.37 -0.78
CA VAL A 142 -9.13 9.00 0.46
C VAL A 142 -10.08 8.69 1.62
N LYS A 143 -11.40 8.62 1.38
CA LYS A 143 -12.37 8.17 2.39
C LYS A 143 -12.12 6.74 2.83
N ARG A 144 -11.83 5.84 1.88
CA ARG A 144 -11.48 4.44 2.16
C ARG A 144 -10.17 4.34 2.94
N LEU A 145 -9.16 5.13 2.59
CA LEU A 145 -7.90 5.20 3.35
C LEU A 145 -8.15 5.67 4.79
N ALA A 146 -8.92 6.74 4.96
CA ALA A 146 -9.26 7.26 6.28
C ALA A 146 -10.08 6.27 7.12
N ALA A 147 -10.98 5.50 6.49
CA ALA A 147 -11.71 4.43 7.16
C ALA A 147 -10.78 3.29 7.60
N ALA A 148 -9.90 2.84 6.71
CA ALA A 148 -8.91 1.80 7.03
C ALA A 148 -7.99 2.22 8.18
N ILE A 149 -7.50 3.47 8.19
CA ILE A 149 -6.67 3.99 9.29
C ILE A 149 -7.43 4.01 10.63
N LYS A 150 -8.74 4.28 10.62
CA LYS A 150 -9.57 4.23 11.84
C LYS A 150 -9.82 2.80 12.33
N GLU A 151 -9.83 1.83 11.43
CA GLU A 151 -10.01 0.42 11.75
C GLU A 151 -8.70 -0.23 12.23
N VAL A 152 -7.55 0.28 11.81
CA VAL A 152 -6.25 -0.13 12.34
C VAL A 152 -6.09 0.46 13.73
N ASN A 153 -5.98 -0.42 14.73
CA ASN A 153 -5.67 0.00 16.09
C ASN A 153 -4.23 0.55 16.09
N PRO A 154 -3.98 1.83 16.45
CA PRO A 154 -2.63 2.40 16.44
C PRO A 154 -1.66 1.69 17.41
N ASP A 155 -2.20 0.87 18.31
CA ASP A 155 -1.47 -0.02 19.23
C ASP A 155 -1.07 -1.38 18.59
N GLN A 156 -1.36 -1.59 17.30
CA GLN A 156 -0.82 -2.75 16.58
C GLN A 156 0.69 -2.56 16.41
N VAL A 157 1.42 -3.31 17.23
CA VAL A 157 2.85 -3.59 17.19
C VAL A 157 3.39 -3.41 15.77
N THR A 158 4.24 -2.40 15.56
CA THR A 158 4.87 -2.19 14.26
C THR A 158 5.63 -3.45 13.86
N ILE A 159 5.85 -3.68 12.56
CA ILE A 159 6.63 -4.85 12.09
C ILE A 159 8.00 -4.92 12.80
N GLU A 160 8.55 -3.76 13.15
CA GLU A 160 9.80 -3.59 13.89
C GLU A 160 9.67 -4.03 15.36
N GLU A 161 8.59 -3.69 16.04
CA GLU A 161 8.31 -4.15 17.41
C GLU A 161 7.97 -5.65 17.46
N ALA A 162 7.34 -6.18 16.41
CA ALA A 162 7.05 -7.61 16.28
C ALA A 162 8.34 -8.41 16.01
N ALA A 163 9.24 -7.87 15.18
CA ALA A 163 10.57 -8.44 14.94
C ALA A 163 11.43 -8.41 16.22
N ALA A 164 11.42 -7.30 16.97
CA ALA A 164 12.13 -7.18 18.24
C ALA A 164 11.55 -8.10 19.34
N ALA A 165 10.25 -8.43 19.28
CA ALA A 165 9.64 -9.42 20.16
C ALA A 165 10.05 -10.85 19.81
N SER A 166 10.21 -11.19 18.52
CA SER A 166 10.73 -12.49 18.10
C SER A 166 12.21 -12.70 18.43
N GLU A 167 13.05 -11.67 18.31
CA GLU A 167 14.47 -11.76 18.71
C GLU A 167 14.64 -11.98 20.23
N LYS A 168 13.70 -11.49 21.06
CA LYS A 168 13.70 -11.74 22.51
C LYS A 168 13.25 -13.16 22.89
N GLN A 169 12.55 -13.88 21.99
CA GLN A 169 12.15 -15.27 22.23
C GLN A 169 13.23 -16.30 21.85
N GLU A 170 14.26 -15.93 21.10
CA GLU A 170 15.38 -16.84 20.79
C GLU A 170 16.38 -17.04 21.97
N HIS A 171 16.16 -16.35 23.10
CA HIS A 171 16.93 -16.57 24.33
C HIS A 171 16.04 -17.01 25.51
N GLU A 172 15.02 -17.84 25.25
CA GLU A 172 14.53 -18.76 26.28
C GLU A 172 15.37 -20.05 26.20
N GLU A 173 16.06 -20.39 27.28
CA GLU A 173 16.82 -21.63 27.42
C GLU A 173 15.95 -22.83 27.00
N PRO A 174 16.52 -23.82 26.28
CA PRO A 174 15.74 -24.98 25.85
C PRO A 174 15.12 -25.65 27.08
N ARG A 175 13.78 -25.61 27.14
CA ARG A 175 12.96 -26.36 28.10
C ARG A 175 13.49 -27.79 28.19
N GLU A 176 13.59 -28.33 29.41
CA GLU A 176 14.08 -29.68 29.72
C GLU A 176 13.46 -30.74 28.80
N GLY A 177 14.09 -30.94 27.65
CA GLY A 177 13.84 -32.04 26.74
C GLY A 177 14.70 -33.21 27.17
N VAL A 178 14.11 -34.40 27.11
CA VAL A 178 14.77 -35.68 27.35
C VAL A 178 16.07 -35.75 26.54
N ARG A 179 17.22 -35.73 27.22
CA ARG A 179 18.54 -35.87 26.60
C ARG A 179 18.86 -37.36 26.46
N GLY A 180 18.51 -37.96 25.32
CA GLY A 180 18.95 -39.30 24.95
C GLY A 180 20.18 -39.27 24.05
N LYS A 181 21.05 -40.28 24.12
CA LYS A 181 22.08 -40.48 23.09
C LYS A 181 21.45 -41.23 21.91
N ILE A 182 21.63 -40.68 20.72
CA ILE A 182 21.20 -41.33 19.47
C ILE A 182 22.31 -42.28 19.03
N ASN A 183 22.01 -43.57 18.96
CA ASN A 183 22.93 -44.58 18.44
C ASN A 183 22.94 -44.56 16.90
N GLN A 184 23.99 -45.11 16.28
CA GLN A 184 24.14 -45.12 14.81
C GLN A 184 23.04 -45.91 14.06
N ASP A 185 22.25 -46.72 14.77
CA ASP A 185 21.11 -47.46 14.25
C ASP A 185 19.78 -46.69 14.32
N GLY A 186 19.80 -45.45 14.84
CA GLY A 186 18.62 -44.59 14.96
C GLY A 186 17.77 -44.82 16.21
N THR A 187 18.22 -45.67 17.14
CA THR A 187 17.58 -45.82 18.45
C THR A 187 18.05 -44.73 19.43
N ILE A 188 17.17 -44.35 20.37
CA ILE A 188 17.44 -43.33 21.38
C ILE A 188 17.48 -44.04 22.74
N ASP A 189 18.66 -44.12 23.34
CA ASP A 189 18.78 -44.57 24.73
C ASP A 189 18.42 -43.41 25.66
N VAL A 190 17.28 -43.55 26.32
CA VAL A 190 16.82 -42.66 27.39
C VAL A 190 17.00 -43.39 28.71
N GLU A 191 17.96 -42.95 29.53
CA GLU A 191 18.07 -43.43 30.90
C GLU A 191 17.01 -42.74 31.78
N ASP A 192 15.76 -43.19 31.69
CA ASP A 192 14.69 -42.77 32.61
C ASP A 192 14.46 -43.85 33.67
N LYS A 193 14.72 -43.52 34.94
CA LYS A 193 14.59 -44.46 36.08
C LYS A 193 13.15 -44.89 36.37
N ASN A 194 12.16 -44.23 35.76
CA ASN A 194 10.74 -44.53 35.94
C ASN A 194 10.09 -45.25 34.75
N GLN A 195 10.84 -45.61 33.71
CA GLN A 195 10.34 -46.47 32.64
C GLN A 195 10.59 -47.94 33.00
N MET A 196 9.52 -48.70 33.22
CA MET A 196 9.59 -50.16 33.24
C MET A 196 10.04 -50.67 31.87
N THR A 197 10.93 -51.65 31.88
CA THR A 197 11.39 -52.30 30.65
C THR A 197 10.33 -53.24 30.11
N LEU A 198 10.29 -53.45 28.79
CA LEU A 198 9.29 -54.30 28.14
C LEU A 198 9.35 -55.76 28.64
N ASP A 199 10.52 -56.19 29.13
CA ASP A 199 10.75 -57.52 29.68
C ASP A 199 10.14 -57.68 31.09
N GLU A 200 10.06 -56.61 31.89
CA GLU A 200 9.35 -56.62 33.19
C GLU A 200 7.83 -56.62 33.02
N ALA A 201 7.30 -56.05 31.92
CA ALA A 201 5.87 -56.01 31.65
C ALA A 201 5.29 -57.37 31.17
N LEU A 202 6.14 -58.30 30.72
CA LEU A 202 5.73 -59.63 30.26
C LEU A 202 5.63 -60.66 31.41
N GLU A 203 6.26 -60.43 32.56
CA GLU A 203 6.16 -61.30 33.73
C GLU A 203 4.84 -61.08 34.53
N ASP A 204 4.15 -59.94 34.35
CA ASP A 204 2.87 -59.62 35.01
C ASP A 204 1.62 -59.96 34.16
N ALA A 205 1.79 -60.62 33.01
CA ALA A 205 0.71 -60.90 32.05
C ALA A 205 -0.15 -62.15 32.36
N ASP A 206 0.09 -62.86 33.47
CA ASP A 206 -0.68 -64.05 33.88
C ASP A 206 -1.98 -63.72 34.66
N SER A 207 -2.35 -62.44 34.76
CA SER A 207 -3.63 -62.00 35.35
C SER A 207 -4.62 -61.56 34.26
N ASP A 208 -5.34 -62.50 33.64
CA ASP A 208 -6.45 -62.17 32.72
C ASP A 208 -7.63 -61.51 33.48
N PRO A 209 -7.92 -60.22 33.23
CA PRO A 209 -8.98 -59.49 33.93
C PRO A 209 -10.40 -59.83 33.41
N MET A 210 -10.55 -60.73 32.43
CA MET A 210 -11.85 -61.08 31.83
C MET A 210 -12.38 -62.47 32.27
N HIS A 211 -11.74 -63.13 33.24
CA HIS A 211 -12.23 -64.39 33.80
C HIS A 211 -13.48 -64.15 34.68
N GLY A 212 -14.68 -64.26 34.11
CA GLY A 212 -15.94 -64.27 34.87
C GLY A 212 -17.10 -63.43 34.31
N VAL A 213 -17.04 -62.99 33.06
CA VAL A 213 -18.22 -62.39 32.41
C VAL A 213 -19.02 -63.51 31.74
N ASP A 214 -20.09 -63.96 32.40
CA ASP A 214 -21.06 -64.91 31.81
C ASP A 214 -21.83 -64.24 30.67
N ASP A 215 -21.98 -64.94 29.54
CA ASP A 215 -22.76 -64.50 28.38
C ASP A 215 -24.23 -64.29 28.77
N ILE A 216 -24.72 -63.05 28.62
CA ILE A 216 -26.15 -62.71 28.82
C ILE A 216 -26.96 -63.26 27.64
N ASP A 217 -28.00 -64.04 27.95
CA ASP A 217 -28.90 -64.67 26.98
C ASP A 217 -29.71 -63.60 26.22
N PRO A 218 -29.63 -63.54 24.87
CA PRO A 218 -30.23 -62.45 24.08
C PRO A 218 -31.77 -62.38 24.08
N ASP A 219 -32.47 -63.36 24.67
CA ASP A 219 -33.94 -63.41 24.72
C ASP A 219 -34.57 -62.66 25.92
N GLU A 220 -33.77 -62.05 26.82
CA GLU A 220 -34.23 -61.29 28.00
C GLU A 220 -34.30 -59.75 27.83
N LEU A 221 -34.31 -59.23 26.59
CA LEU A 221 -34.48 -57.78 26.39
C LEU A 221 -35.97 -57.39 26.33
N PRO A 222 -36.45 -56.51 27.23
CA PRO A 222 -37.85 -56.07 27.25
C PRO A 222 -38.18 -55.20 26.02
N LEU A 223 -39.34 -55.47 25.39
CA LEU A 223 -39.95 -54.68 24.33
C LEU A 223 -40.44 -53.31 24.80
#